data_AF-A0A1I5D268-F1
#
_entry.id   AF-A0A1I5D268-F1
#
_cell.length_a   1.000
_cell.length_b   1.000
_cell.length_c   1.000
_cell.angle_alpha   90.00
_cell.angle_beta   90.00
_cell.angle_gamma   90.00
#
_symmetry.space_group_name_H-M   'P 1'
#
loop_
_entity.id
_entity.type
_entity.pdbx_description
1 polymer ?
#
loop_
_entity_poly.entity_id
_entity_poly.type
_entity_poly.pdbx_seq_one_letter_code
_entity_poly.pdbx_strand_id
1 'polypeptide(L)'
;MMRMRNVLSCVIIGSLLIGCGQTISDEEDISETIESTTEAQDTEGNEVAEESVGEYPTEWGQAYLDYINNMEVGSDDSNKEETLNTWDYTLIYLDDDDIPELMIDTNVEAGGELIATYYDGEVVDYVLSRIGTKYIPETGLLYTDTGHMDYYPVYISKLENGQFTQIAEGLYYMSDEERERLSSLDESEKSSINYTYEWEGQEVTKEEFNSNIASYIDIDLLERPDDYYQLGEIRAILQTGKWSSYGHRYELVKENVSWQEAFDEAQAKGGYLATITCNEELEVVQELIEKENMTDNSFYIAFRKCEWVGDEFMNDRWVLPSGENVNTYSSYDYEYRNDPDYDSSFKETEWDVYDGKAGLLMYGSSGLYLYFAPDDIAESVPKYKDHVGYVIEYDE
;
A
#
# COMPACT_ATOMS: atom_id res chain seq x y z
N MET A 1 3.03 42.68 16.48
CA MET A 1 4.41 43.18 16.69
C MET A 1 5.13 42.11 17.51
N MET A 2 6.33 41.67 17.06
CA MET A 2 7.16 40.56 17.58
C MET A 2 6.79 39.19 17.00
N ARG A 3 7.69 38.37 16.41
CA ARG A 3 9.01 38.54 15.78
C ARG A 3 9.22 37.26 14.96
N MET A 4 9.42 37.35 13.65
CA MET A 4 9.88 36.24 12.80
C MET A 4 11.31 35.86 13.18
N ARG A 5 11.60 34.56 13.27
CA ARG A 5 12.96 34.02 13.23
C ARG A 5 13.10 33.23 11.94
N ASN A 6 13.71 33.87 10.96
CA ASN A 6 14.28 33.22 9.78
C ASN A 6 15.46 32.36 10.24
N VAL A 7 15.51 31.11 9.81
CA VAL A 7 16.74 30.32 9.79
C VAL A 7 17.10 30.11 8.33
N LEU A 8 18.25 30.66 7.99
CA LEU A 8 18.91 30.67 6.70
C LEU A 8 19.89 29.49 6.73
N SER A 9 19.81 28.55 5.80
CA SER A 9 20.84 27.54 5.60
C SER A 9 21.36 27.57 4.16
N CYS A 10 22.68 27.52 4.07
CA CYS A 10 23.51 27.97 2.97
C CYS A 10 23.51 27.04 1.76
N VAL A 11 23.39 27.64 0.58
CA VAL A 11 23.81 27.09 -0.71
C VAL A 11 25.33 26.95 -0.74
N ILE A 12 25.84 25.75 -1.02
CA ILE A 12 27.24 25.53 -1.39
C ILE A 12 27.29 25.15 -2.87
N ILE A 13 27.88 26.05 -3.66
CA ILE A 13 28.17 25.88 -5.09
C ILE A 13 29.45 25.05 -5.22
N GLY A 14 29.32 23.82 -5.71
CA GLY A 14 30.44 22.98 -6.17
C GLY A 14 30.77 23.30 -7.63
N SER A 15 32.02 23.69 -7.89
CA SER A 15 32.49 24.21 -9.17
C SER A 15 32.98 23.11 -10.12
N LEU A 16 32.62 23.24 -11.40
CA LEU A 16 33.21 22.56 -12.57
C LEU A 16 34.75 22.57 -12.57
N LEU A 17 35.35 21.42 -12.87
CA LEU A 17 36.70 21.34 -13.44
C LEU A 17 36.74 20.32 -14.59
N ILE A 18 36.92 20.88 -15.79
CA ILE A 18 37.18 20.22 -17.06
C ILE A 18 38.61 19.67 -17.05
N GLY A 19 38.79 18.42 -17.47
CA GLY A 19 40.09 17.83 -17.81
C GLY A 19 40.01 17.05 -19.12
N CYS A 20 40.51 17.63 -20.21
CA CYS A 20 40.74 16.95 -21.49
C CYS A 20 42.00 16.08 -21.43
N GLY A 21 42.02 14.94 -22.13
CA GLY A 21 43.29 14.25 -22.45
C GLY A 21 43.24 12.83 -23.05
N GLN A 22 43.01 12.76 -24.36
CA GLN A 22 43.61 11.85 -25.38
C GLN A 22 43.55 10.30 -25.29
N THR A 23 42.72 9.74 -26.18
CA THR A 23 42.97 8.71 -27.24
C THR A 23 44.17 7.75 -27.18
N ILE A 24 43.90 6.45 -27.41
CA ILE A 24 44.63 5.37 -28.17
C ILE A 24 43.61 4.19 -28.23
N SER A 25 42.96 3.84 -29.35
CA SER A 25 43.33 3.16 -30.62
C SER A 25 43.20 1.62 -30.59
N ASP A 26 42.51 1.13 -31.64
CA ASP A 26 42.56 -0.18 -32.34
C ASP A 26 41.85 -1.38 -31.68
N GLU A 27 40.70 -1.85 -32.18
CA GLU A 27 40.40 -2.68 -33.39
C GLU A 27 40.47 -4.21 -33.14
N GLU A 28 39.29 -4.84 -33.34
CA GLU A 28 38.94 -6.18 -33.88
C GLU A 28 39.81 -7.42 -33.56
N ASP A 29 39.14 -8.52 -33.13
CA ASP A 29 39.00 -9.68 -34.03
C ASP A 29 37.85 -10.62 -33.63
N ILE A 30 37.17 -11.12 -34.65
CA ILE A 30 36.02 -12.05 -34.64
C ILE A 30 36.56 -13.46 -34.94
N SER A 31 36.03 -14.50 -34.29
CA SER A 31 36.00 -15.83 -34.93
C SER A 31 34.80 -16.67 -34.50
N GLU A 32 33.87 -16.86 -35.43
CA GLU A 32 32.88 -17.93 -35.47
C GLU A 32 33.55 -19.29 -35.67
N THR A 33 32.96 -20.37 -35.12
CA THR A 33 32.84 -21.66 -35.83
C THR A 33 31.60 -22.42 -35.34
N ILE A 34 30.89 -22.97 -36.31
CA ILE A 34 29.51 -23.47 -36.31
C ILE A 34 29.47 -25.02 -36.20
N GLU A 35 28.33 -25.50 -35.66
CA GLU A 35 27.62 -26.80 -35.83
C GLU A 35 28.13 -28.12 -35.21
N SER A 36 27.23 -28.71 -34.42
CA SER A 36 26.83 -30.11 -34.55
C SER A 36 25.35 -30.27 -34.19
N THR A 37 24.56 -30.69 -35.17
CA THR A 37 23.13 -31.01 -35.14
C THR A 37 22.83 -32.33 -34.41
N THR A 38 21.73 -32.34 -33.64
CA THR A 38 20.90 -33.56 -33.45
C THR A 38 19.44 -33.17 -33.18
N GLU A 39 18.56 -33.51 -34.11
CA GLU A 39 17.09 -33.67 -33.94
C GLU A 39 16.82 -34.85 -32.96
N ALA A 40 15.73 -35.02 -32.22
CA ALA A 40 14.42 -34.40 -32.02
C ALA A 40 13.83 -35.01 -30.72
N GLN A 41 12.92 -34.30 -30.03
CA GLN A 41 11.60 -34.85 -29.64
C GLN A 41 10.75 -33.77 -28.95
N ASP A 42 9.56 -33.57 -29.50
CA ASP A 42 8.51 -32.68 -29.01
C ASP A 42 8.05 -33.04 -27.59
N THR A 43 8.06 -32.04 -26.73
CA THR A 43 7.18 -31.95 -25.56
C THR A 43 6.67 -30.51 -25.53
N GLU A 44 5.38 -30.33 -25.78
CA GLU A 44 4.66 -29.07 -25.54
C GLU A 44 4.74 -28.76 -24.04
N GLY A 45 5.78 -28.03 -23.67
CA GLY A 45 5.88 -27.30 -22.41
C GLY A 45 5.26 -25.92 -22.63
N ASN A 46 4.31 -25.57 -21.78
CA ASN A 46 3.79 -24.22 -21.67
C ASN A 46 4.92 -23.33 -21.13
N GLU A 47 5.76 -22.79 -22.02
CA GLU A 47 6.74 -21.76 -21.69
C GLU A 47 5.95 -20.49 -21.37
N VAL A 48 5.70 -20.28 -20.08
CA VAL A 48 5.52 -18.93 -19.55
C VAL A 48 6.81 -18.20 -19.92
N ALA A 49 6.70 -17.17 -20.76
CA ALA A 49 7.83 -16.33 -21.10
C ALA A 49 8.38 -15.78 -19.77
N GLU A 50 9.56 -16.24 -19.37
CA GLU A 50 10.39 -15.49 -18.42
C GLU A 50 10.64 -14.14 -19.09
N GLU A 51 9.86 -13.12 -18.71
CA GLU A 51 10.29 -11.75 -18.91
C GLU A 51 11.69 -11.65 -18.34
N SER A 52 12.64 -11.17 -19.15
CA SER A 52 13.99 -10.89 -18.68
C SER A 52 13.89 -9.82 -17.60
N VAL A 53 13.80 -10.25 -16.35
CA VAL A 53 13.84 -9.38 -15.18
C VAL A 53 15.16 -8.60 -15.31
N GLY A 54 15.08 -7.28 -15.41
CA GLY A 54 16.25 -6.41 -15.43
C GLY A 54 17.15 -6.67 -14.21
N GLU A 55 18.37 -6.13 -14.21
CA GLU A 55 19.21 -6.22 -13.01
C GLU A 55 18.55 -5.47 -11.85
N TYR A 56 18.16 -6.20 -10.80
CA TYR A 56 17.69 -5.64 -9.53
C TYR A 56 18.79 -5.70 -8.45
N PRO A 57 18.82 -4.75 -7.50
CA PRO A 57 17.94 -3.57 -7.46
C PRO A 57 18.29 -2.60 -8.59
N THR A 58 17.29 -1.93 -9.15
CA THR A 58 17.51 -0.80 -10.05
C THR A 58 18.18 0.36 -9.29
N GLU A 59 18.76 1.34 -9.99
CA GLU A 59 19.37 2.50 -9.34
C GLU A 59 18.35 3.28 -8.49
N TRP A 60 17.15 3.52 -9.03
CA TRP A 60 16.05 4.15 -8.30
C TRP A 60 15.53 3.27 -7.16
N GLY A 61 15.45 1.95 -7.35
CA GLY A 61 14.99 1.01 -6.34
C GLY A 61 15.89 1.01 -5.11
N GLN A 62 17.21 0.97 -5.34
CA GLN A 62 18.19 1.13 -4.26
C GLN A 62 18.09 2.50 -3.59
N ALA A 63 17.89 3.58 -4.37
CA ALA A 63 17.77 4.92 -3.82
C ALA A 63 16.52 5.07 -2.93
N TYR A 64 15.39 4.47 -3.30
CA TYR A 64 14.19 4.45 -2.45
C TYR A 64 14.35 3.58 -1.21
N LEU A 65 15.03 2.43 -1.30
CA LEU A 65 15.38 1.63 -0.13
C LEU A 65 16.22 2.45 0.87
N ASP A 66 17.23 3.15 0.36
CA ASP A 66 18.08 4.01 1.16
C ASP A 66 17.27 5.18 1.76
N TYR A 67 16.36 5.77 0.99
CA TYR A 67 15.45 6.81 1.47
C TYR A 67 14.61 6.31 2.65
N ILE A 68 13.83 5.22 2.49
CA ILE A 68 12.99 4.61 3.54
C ILE A 68 13.82 4.30 4.78
N ASN A 69 14.97 3.65 4.60
CA ASN A 69 15.85 3.26 5.70
C ASN A 69 16.48 4.44 6.46
N ASN A 70 16.52 5.63 5.85
CA ASN A 70 17.06 6.85 6.46
C ASN A 70 15.99 7.89 6.83
N MET A 71 14.70 7.66 6.56
CA MET A 71 13.61 8.57 6.95
C MET A 71 13.60 8.86 8.46
N GLU A 72 13.38 10.12 8.84
CA GLU A 72 13.13 10.50 10.23
C GLU A 72 11.62 10.36 10.52
N VAL A 73 11.25 9.50 11.47
CA VAL A 73 9.83 9.22 11.80
C VAL A 73 9.49 9.79 13.18
N GLY A 74 9.38 11.12 13.25
CA GLY A 74 9.09 11.85 14.49
C GLY A 74 10.33 12.15 15.33
N SER A 75 10.13 12.51 16.60
CA SER A 75 11.21 13.03 17.46
C SER A 75 12.01 11.96 18.23
N ASP A 76 11.60 10.69 18.15
CA ASP A 76 12.23 9.57 18.85
C ASP A 76 12.31 8.35 17.91
N ASP A 77 13.49 8.14 17.32
CA ASP A 77 13.74 7.04 16.36
C ASP A 77 13.79 5.65 17.02
N SER A 78 13.65 5.53 18.35
CA SER A 78 13.74 4.24 19.03
C SER A 78 12.69 3.21 18.56
N ASN A 79 11.57 3.67 18.01
CA ASN A 79 10.49 2.85 17.44
C ASN A 79 10.32 3.08 15.92
N LYS A 80 11.39 3.46 15.21
CA LYS A 80 11.32 3.79 13.78
C LYS A 80 10.73 2.67 12.93
N GLU A 81 11.27 1.47 13.08
CA GLU A 81 10.84 0.31 12.29
C GLU A 81 9.37 -0.03 12.57
N GLU A 82 8.94 0.05 13.83
CA GLU A 82 7.53 -0.16 14.20
C GLU A 82 6.62 0.88 13.55
N THR A 83 7.04 2.15 13.54
CA THR A 83 6.29 3.24 12.91
C THR A 83 6.21 3.08 11.39
N LEU A 84 7.31 2.73 10.73
CA LEU A 84 7.33 2.50 9.28
C LEU A 84 6.45 1.30 8.87
N ASN A 85 6.33 0.28 9.74
CA ASN A 85 5.42 -0.85 9.51
C ASN A 85 3.93 -0.46 9.65
N THR A 86 3.62 0.73 10.19
CA THR A 86 2.23 1.21 10.25
C THR A 86 1.81 2.02 9.02
N TRP A 87 2.73 2.28 8.09
CA TRP A 87 2.49 3.06 6.88
C TRP A 87 2.27 2.13 5.69
N ASP A 88 1.57 2.66 4.70
CA ASP A 88 1.30 1.97 3.43
C ASP A 88 2.11 2.62 2.31
N TYR A 89 2.62 1.79 1.40
CA TYR A 89 3.58 2.20 0.37
C TYR A 89 3.12 1.71 -1.00
N THR A 90 3.31 2.50 -2.03
CA THR A 90 3.00 2.08 -3.40
C THR A 90 3.91 2.76 -4.41
N LEU A 91 4.01 2.18 -5.60
CA LEU A 91 4.73 2.72 -6.74
C LEU A 91 3.71 3.22 -7.75
N ILE A 92 3.77 4.50 -8.10
CA ILE A 92 2.89 5.13 -9.09
C ILE A 92 3.72 5.70 -10.25
N TYR A 93 3.16 5.70 -11.45
CA TYR A 93 3.78 6.39 -12.60
C TYR A 93 3.18 7.78 -12.69
N LEU A 94 3.79 8.75 -12.01
CA LEU A 94 3.22 10.09 -11.90
C LEU A 94 3.53 10.93 -13.14
N ASP A 95 4.76 10.89 -13.65
CA ASP A 95 5.17 11.60 -14.88
C ASP A 95 5.46 10.64 -16.06
N ASP A 96 5.86 11.20 -17.21
CA ASP A 96 5.97 10.49 -18.51
C ASP A 96 7.33 9.78 -18.67
N ASP A 97 7.86 9.22 -17.58
CA ASP A 97 9.06 8.40 -17.60
C ASP A 97 8.82 6.96 -17.06
N ASP A 98 9.83 6.10 -17.21
CA ASP A 98 9.74 4.69 -16.84
C ASP A 98 10.13 4.43 -15.36
N ILE A 99 10.35 5.48 -14.56
CA ILE A 99 10.73 5.42 -13.16
C ILE A 99 9.49 5.73 -12.30
N PRO A 100 8.99 4.79 -11.50
CA PRO A 100 7.84 5.06 -10.66
C PRO A 100 8.21 5.94 -9.46
N GLU A 101 7.31 6.83 -9.06
CA GLU A 101 7.35 7.53 -7.78
C GLU A 101 6.90 6.62 -6.63
N LEU A 102 7.63 6.70 -5.51
CA LEU A 102 7.23 6.07 -4.26
C LEU A 102 6.23 6.96 -3.53
N MET A 103 4.99 6.53 -3.43
CA MET A 103 3.98 7.15 -2.58
C MET A 103 3.89 6.43 -1.23
N ILE A 104 3.81 7.20 -0.14
CA ILE A 104 3.76 6.73 1.24
C ILE A 104 2.56 7.38 1.93
N ASP A 105 1.62 6.56 2.41
CA ASP A 105 0.52 7.00 3.26
C ASP A 105 0.85 6.67 4.73
N THR A 106 0.80 7.68 5.60
CA THR A 106 1.10 7.50 7.02
C THR A 106 -0.04 6.83 7.81
N ASN A 107 -1.18 6.57 7.17
CA ASN A 107 -2.43 6.08 7.75
C ASN A 107 -3.03 7.00 8.82
N VAL A 108 -2.54 8.24 8.90
CA VAL A 108 -2.97 9.22 9.89
C VAL A 108 -3.23 10.54 9.18
N GLU A 109 -4.48 11.03 9.24
CA GLU A 109 -4.90 12.30 8.63
C GLU A 109 -3.97 13.49 8.97
N ALA A 110 -3.38 13.50 10.17
CA ALA A 110 -2.44 14.53 10.60
C ALA A 110 -0.99 14.29 10.14
N GLY A 111 -0.62 13.04 9.86
CA GLY A 111 0.68 12.65 9.30
C GLY A 111 0.74 12.89 7.80
N GLY A 112 -0.39 12.73 7.11
CA GLY A 112 -0.53 13.01 5.68
C GLY A 112 0.13 11.94 4.81
N GLU A 113 0.51 12.34 3.60
CA GLU A 113 1.17 11.50 2.60
C GLU A 113 2.52 12.10 2.19
N LEU A 114 3.38 11.28 1.60
CA LEU A 114 4.62 11.71 0.98
C LEU A 114 4.73 11.07 -0.40
N ILE A 115 5.30 11.80 -1.36
CA ILE A 115 5.65 11.27 -2.68
C ILE A 115 7.13 11.53 -2.90
N ALA A 116 7.90 10.49 -3.20
CA ALA A 116 9.32 10.55 -3.48
C ALA A 116 9.60 10.21 -4.95
N THR A 117 10.24 11.12 -5.67
CA THR A 117 10.68 10.95 -7.06
C THR A 117 12.20 10.75 -7.09
N TYR A 118 12.68 9.94 -8.04
CA TYR A 118 14.11 9.74 -8.28
C TYR A 118 14.52 10.49 -9.55
N TYR A 119 15.35 11.50 -9.41
CA TYR A 119 15.76 12.35 -10.52
C TYR A 119 17.24 12.73 -10.42
N ASP A 120 17.97 12.59 -11.52
CA ASP A 120 19.41 12.92 -11.63
C ASP A 120 20.29 12.30 -10.52
N GLY A 121 19.97 11.06 -10.13
CA GLY A 121 20.74 10.32 -9.13
C GLY A 121 20.34 10.56 -7.68
N GLU A 122 19.32 11.39 -7.43
CA GLU A 122 18.88 11.78 -6.08
C GLU A 122 17.39 11.52 -5.87
N VAL A 123 16.99 11.23 -4.62
CA VAL A 123 15.58 11.17 -4.22
C VAL A 123 15.16 12.54 -3.70
N VAL A 124 14.06 13.06 -4.22
CA VAL A 124 13.41 14.29 -3.75
C VAL A 124 11.99 13.94 -3.30
N ASP A 125 11.64 14.34 -2.08
CA ASP A 125 10.31 14.11 -1.53
C ASP A 125 9.42 15.36 -1.53
N TYR A 126 8.11 15.12 -1.57
CA TYR A 126 7.07 16.12 -1.46
C TYR A 126 6.04 15.68 -0.41
N VAL A 127 5.97 16.46 0.67
CA VAL A 127 5.10 16.18 1.81
C VAL A 127 3.73 16.82 1.60
N LEU A 128 2.69 16.01 1.75
CA LEU A 128 1.29 16.37 1.62
C LEU A 128 0.65 16.36 3.00
N SER A 129 -0.05 17.44 3.36
CA SER A 129 -0.47 17.68 4.76
C SER A 129 -1.61 16.78 5.29
N ARG A 130 -2.18 15.94 4.42
CA ARG A 130 -3.38 15.12 4.61
C ARG A 130 -3.32 13.90 3.69
N ILE A 131 -4.13 12.90 4.01
CA ILE A 131 -4.27 11.67 3.23
C ILE A 131 -5.37 11.82 2.17
N GLY A 132 -5.31 11.04 1.10
CA GLY A 132 -6.30 11.00 0.04
C GLY A 132 -5.93 11.82 -1.21
N THR A 133 -4.65 12.03 -1.46
CA THR A 133 -4.15 12.63 -2.70
C THR A 133 -4.58 11.81 -3.90
N LYS A 134 -4.82 12.51 -5.00
CA LYS A 134 -5.16 11.93 -6.30
C LYS A 134 -4.15 12.43 -7.33
N TYR A 135 -3.99 11.68 -8.40
CA TYR A 135 -3.07 12.04 -9.48
C TYR A 135 -3.64 11.68 -10.84
N ILE A 136 -3.07 12.24 -11.91
CA ILE A 136 -3.33 11.74 -13.27
C ILE A 136 -2.04 11.04 -13.73
N PRO A 137 -2.09 9.73 -14.05
CA PRO A 137 -0.92 8.98 -14.50
C PRO A 137 -0.21 9.65 -15.68
N GLU A 138 1.13 9.59 -15.70
CA GLU A 138 1.97 10.07 -16.81
C GLU A 138 1.89 11.58 -17.13
N THR A 139 1.42 12.43 -16.20
CA THR A 139 1.24 13.87 -16.45
C THR A 139 2.05 14.79 -15.54
N GLY A 140 2.57 14.25 -14.44
CA GLY A 140 3.14 14.97 -13.32
C GLY A 140 2.10 15.64 -12.42
N LEU A 141 0.78 15.53 -12.68
CA LEU A 141 -0.24 16.31 -11.96
C LEU A 141 -0.73 15.60 -10.70
N LEU A 142 -0.68 16.34 -9.59
CA LEU A 142 -1.26 15.97 -8.30
C LEU A 142 -2.43 16.88 -7.95
N TYR A 143 -3.41 16.30 -7.26
CA TYR A 143 -4.58 16.99 -6.76
C TYR A 143 -4.91 16.56 -5.34
N THR A 144 -5.03 17.52 -4.45
CA THR A 144 -5.50 17.30 -3.08
C THR A 144 -6.72 18.17 -2.83
N ASP A 145 -7.83 17.58 -2.39
CA ASP A 145 -9.03 18.27 -1.89
C ASP A 145 -9.37 17.88 -0.45
N THR A 146 -8.33 17.51 0.29
CA THR A 146 -8.39 16.84 1.57
C THR A 146 -8.45 17.88 2.70
N GLY A 147 -9.37 17.70 3.65
CA GLY A 147 -9.65 18.70 4.69
C GLY A 147 -10.44 18.12 5.86
N HIS A 148 -10.55 18.90 6.94
CA HIS A 148 -11.21 18.45 8.17
C HIS A 148 -11.96 19.61 8.84
N MET A 149 -13.04 19.31 9.56
CA MET A 149 -13.90 20.30 10.25
C MET A 149 -14.42 21.42 9.33
N ASP A 150 -14.95 21.04 8.17
CA ASP A 150 -15.57 21.97 7.22
C ASP A 150 -14.60 23.01 6.62
N TYR A 151 -13.32 22.62 6.47
CA TYR A 151 -12.27 23.42 5.86
C TYR A 151 -11.46 22.54 4.91
N TYR A 152 -11.56 22.81 3.60
CA TYR A 152 -11.08 21.94 2.53
C TYR A 152 -10.21 22.72 1.55
N PRO A 153 -8.90 22.84 1.82
CA PRO A 153 -7.98 23.39 0.85
C PRO A 153 -7.89 22.48 -0.38
N VAL A 154 -7.74 23.11 -1.54
CA VAL A 154 -7.48 22.45 -2.82
C VAL A 154 -6.11 22.88 -3.29
N TYR A 155 -5.22 21.93 -3.55
CA TYR A 155 -3.92 22.20 -4.16
C TYR A 155 -3.79 21.39 -5.43
N ILE A 156 -3.30 22.04 -6.49
CA ILE A 156 -2.90 21.39 -7.73
C ILE A 156 -1.40 21.59 -7.85
N SER A 157 -0.65 20.50 -7.88
CA SER A 157 0.80 20.52 -7.98
C SER A 157 1.25 19.78 -9.23
N LYS A 158 2.43 20.13 -9.74
CA LYS A 158 3.04 19.47 -10.89
C LYS A 158 4.47 19.04 -10.59
N LEU A 159 4.80 17.79 -10.89
CA LEU A 159 6.15 17.26 -10.99
C LEU A 159 6.70 17.57 -12.39
N GLU A 160 7.82 18.29 -12.45
CA GLU A 160 8.61 18.46 -13.67
C GLU A 160 10.10 18.44 -13.33
N ASN A 161 10.88 17.56 -13.97
CA ASN A 161 12.33 17.45 -13.79
C ASN A 161 12.72 17.24 -12.31
N GLY A 162 12.07 16.31 -11.62
CA GLY A 162 12.33 15.99 -10.22
C GLY A 162 11.88 17.06 -9.21
N GLN A 163 11.12 18.07 -9.64
CA GLN A 163 10.66 19.15 -8.77
C GLN A 163 9.14 19.28 -8.76
N PHE A 164 8.57 19.22 -7.55
CA PHE A 164 7.18 19.56 -7.32
C PHE A 164 6.97 21.06 -7.20
N THR A 165 6.02 21.59 -7.96
CA THR A 165 5.58 22.98 -7.88
C THR A 165 4.07 23.04 -7.72
N GLN A 166 3.58 23.74 -6.68
CA GLN A 166 2.16 24.08 -6.59
C GLN A 166 1.83 25.11 -7.67
N ILE A 167 0.90 24.75 -8.58
CA ILE A 167 0.53 25.56 -9.75
C ILE A 167 -0.82 26.26 -9.59
N ALA A 168 -1.65 25.82 -8.64
CA ALA A 168 -2.91 26.48 -8.28
C ALA A 168 -3.34 26.14 -6.85
N GLU A 169 -4.08 27.06 -6.23
CA GLU A 169 -4.73 26.85 -4.94
C GLU A 169 -6.18 27.35 -4.90
N GLY A 170 -6.99 26.57 -4.19
CA GLY A 170 -8.36 26.90 -3.85
C GLY A 170 -8.65 26.55 -2.40
N LEU A 171 -9.79 27.00 -1.90
CA LEU A 171 -10.28 26.66 -0.57
C LEU A 171 -11.80 26.71 -0.59
N TYR A 172 -12.47 25.69 -0.06
CA TYR A 172 -13.87 25.79 0.29
C TYR A 172 -14.10 25.43 1.76
N TYR A 173 -14.94 26.21 2.44
CA TYR A 173 -15.09 26.11 3.89
C TYR A 173 -16.46 26.61 4.39
N MET A 174 -16.87 26.14 5.57
CA MET A 174 -18.08 26.62 6.23
C MET A 174 -17.78 27.93 6.96
N SER A 175 -18.35 29.03 6.48
CA SER A 175 -18.21 30.34 7.09
C SER A 175 -18.86 30.43 8.47
N ASP A 176 -18.50 31.45 9.25
CA ASP A 176 -19.10 31.68 10.55
C ASP A 176 -20.58 32.05 10.43
N GLU A 177 -20.97 32.78 9.38
CA GLU A 177 -22.37 33.11 9.11
C GLU A 177 -23.20 31.85 8.82
N GLU A 178 -22.65 30.91 8.05
CA GLU A 178 -23.31 29.65 7.75
C GLU A 178 -23.42 28.76 8.99
N ARG A 179 -22.35 28.71 9.81
CA ARG A 179 -22.34 27.99 11.08
C ARG A 179 -23.37 28.56 12.06
N GLU A 180 -23.51 29.88 12.15
CA GLU A 180 -24.55 30.55 12.94
C GLU A 180 -25.95 30.24 12.39
N ARG A 181 -26.14 30.30 11.07
CA ARG A 181 -27.41 29.94 10.41
C ARG A 181 -27.82 28.52 10.77
N LEU A 182 -26.93 27.54 10.59
CA LEU A 182 -27.21 26.14 10.89
C LEU A 182 -27.48 25.87 12.37
N SER A 183 -26.83 26.63 13.27
CA SER A 183 -27.09 26.53 14.72
C SER A 183 -28.49 27.00 15.13
N SER A 184 -29.15 27.78 14.27
CA SER A 184 -30.49 28.33 14.50
C SER A 184 -31.62 27.50 13.88
N LEU A 185 -31.29 26.46 13.10
CA LEU A 185 -32.25 25.57 12.44
C LEU A 185 -32.51 24.31 13.27
N ASP A 186 -33.72 23.79 13.18
CA ASP A 186 -34.03 22.46 13.70
C ASP A 186 -33.30 21.40 12.85
N GLU A 187 -32.93 20.25 13.45
CA GLU A 187 -32.16 19.20 12.75
C GLU A 187 -32.83 18.73 11.45
N SER A 188 -34.17 18.73 11.38
CA SER A 188 -34.93 18.38 10.17
C SER A 188 -34.80 19.40 9.03
N GLU A 189 -34.25 20.58 9.29
CA GLU A 189 -34.11 21.69 8.34
C GLU A 189 -32.67 21.88 7.83
N LYS A 190 -31.69 21.15 8.39
CA LYS A 190 -30.27 21.15 7.98
C LYS A 190 -30.02 20.35 6.69
N SER A 191 -30.80 20.63 5.66
CA SER A 191 -30.80 19.85 4.41
C SER A 191 -29.78 20.32 3.36
N SER A 192 -29.14 21.48 3.55
CA SER A 192 -28.07 21.97 2.68
C SER A 192 -27.13 22.92 3.44
N ILE A 193 -25.83 22.59 3.37
CA ILE A 193 -24.73 23.44 3.85
C ILE A 193 -24.26 24.29 2.67
N ASN A 194 -24.18 25.61 2.85
CA ASN A 194 -23.62 26.53 1.89
C ASN A 194 -22.16 26.82 2.22
N TYR A 195 -21.26 26.21 1.45
CA TYR A 195 -19.83 26.51 1.55
C TYR A 195 -19.50 27.86 0.90
N THR A 196 -18.54 28.56 1.49
CA THR A 196 -17.81 29.67 0.83
C THR A 196 -16.67 29.08 0.03
N TYR A 197 -16.39 29.65 -1.14
CA TYR A 197 -15.35 29.20 -2.06
C TYR A 197 -14.38 30.34 -2.35
N GLU A 198 -13.09 30.06 -2.28
CA GLU A 198 -12.00 30.97 -2.62
C GLU A 198 -11.09 30.33 -3.65
N TRP A 199 -10.62 31.12 -4.62
CA TRP A 199 -9.63 30.73 -5.60
C TRP A 199 -8.49 31.75 -5.62
N GLU A 200 -7.24 31.32 -5.43
CA GLU A 200 -6.07 32.20 -5.31
C GLU A 200 -6.31 33.33 -4.27
N GLY A 201 -6.94 32.96 -3.15
CA GLY A 201 -7.30 33.85 -2.04
C GLY A 201 -8.39 34.89 -2.35
N GLN A 202 -9.18 34.72 -3.42
CA GLN A 202 -10.34 35.56 -3.74
C GLN A 202 -11.64 34.76 -3.68
N GLU A 203 -12.66 35.29 -3.00
CA GLU A 203 -13.98 34.67 -2.96
C GLU A 203 -14.61 34.60 -4.37
N VAL A 204 -15.11 33.42 -4.73
CA VAL A 204 -15.72 33.11 -6.04
C VAL A 204 -17.00 32.31 -5.84
N THR A 205 -17.84 32.22 -6.88
CA THR A 205 -18.97 31.28 -6.87
C THR A 205 -18.49 29.83 -6.96
N LYS A 206 -19.34 28.87 -6.57
CA LYS A 206 -19.04 27.43 -6.73
C LYS A 206 -18.77 27.06 -8.19
N GLU A 207 -19.55 27.63 -9.10
CA GLU A 207 -19.39 27.40 -10.54
C GLU A 207 -18.04 27.92 -11.06
N GLU A 208 -17.62 29.10 -10.61
CA GLU A 208 -16.29 29.67 -10.93
C GLU A 208 -15.17 28.84 -10.30
N PHE A 209 -15.31 28.42 -9.03
CA PHE A 209 -14.35 27.55 -8.35
C PHE A 209 -14.11 26.25 -9.14
N ASN A 210 -15.18 25.55 -9.51
CA ASN A 210 -15.09 24.33 -10.30
C ASN A 210 -14.50 24.59 -11.70
N SER A 211 -14.86 25.70 -12.33
CA SER A 211 -14.32 26.07 -13.65
C SER A 211 -12.82 26.39 -13.57
N ASN A 212 -12.37 26.98 -12.46
CA ASN A 212 -10.97 27.26 -12.24
C ASN A 212 -10.19 25.96 -12.04
N ILE A 213 -10.66 25.01 -11.22
CA ILE A 213 -10.06 23.66 -11.11
C ILE A 213 -9.94 23.01 -12.49
N ALA A 214 -11.04 22.98 -13.25
CA ALA A 214 -11.10 22.37 -14.58
C ALA A 214 -10.17 23.01 -15.62
N SER A 215 -9.62 24.21 -15.35
CA SER A 215 -8.64 24.86 -16.21
C SER A 215 -7.21 24.33 -16.02
N TYR A 216 -6.95 23.65 -14.90
CA TYR A 216 -5.65 23.07 -14.57
C TYR A 216 -5.65 21.54 -14.65
N ILE A 217 -6.77 20.90 -14.32
CA ILE A 217 -6.83 19.45 -14.20
C ILE A 217 -8.19 18.90 -14.60
N ASP A 218 -8.20 17.75 -15.29
CA ASP A 218 -9.41 17.00 -15.60
C ASP A 218 -9.69 16.02 -14.46
N ILE A 219 -10.65 16.36 -13.60
CA ILE A 219 -10.96 15.58 -12.39
C ILE A 219 -11.50 14.19 -12.69
N ASP A 220 -12.02 13.95 -13.91
CA ASP A 220 -12.54 12.64 -14.31
C ASP A 220 -11.40 11.65 -14.66
N LEU A 221 -10.16 12.15 -14.80
CA LEU A 221 -8.95 11.35 -15.02
C LEU A 221 -8.16 11.10 -13.73
N LEU A 222 -8.64 11.61 -12.60
CA LEU A 222 -7.96 11.45 -11.31
C LEU A 222 -8.09 10.01 -10.81
N GLU A 223 -6.96 9.45 -10.45
CA GLU A 223 -6.83 8.13 -9.85
C GLU A 223 -6.32 8.25 -8.41
N ARG A 224 -6.70 7.25 -7.60
CA ARG A 224 -6.03 6.94 -6.34
C ARG A 224 -5.32 5.61 -6.53
N PRO A 225 -4.16 5.40 -5.91
CA PRO A 225 -3.61 4.06 -5.84
C PRO A 225 -4.60 3.16 -5.09
N ASP A 226 -4.91 2.01 -5.67
CA ASP A 226 -5.79 1.00 -5.08
C ASP A 226 -4.99 -0.20 -4.52
N ASP A 227 -3.68 -0.22 -4.76
CA ASP A 227 -2.70 -1.27 -4.39
C ASP A 227 -1.52 -0.68 -3.61
N TYR A 228 -1.50 -0.85 -2.28
CA TYR A 228 -0.39 -0.55 -1.40
C TYR A 228 0.13 -1.83 -0.73
N TYR A 229 1.39 -1.70 -0.34
CA TYR A 229 2.23 -2.71 0.24
C TYR A 229 2.65 -2.26 1.63
N GLN A 230 2.81 -3.23 2.53
CA GLN A 230 3.46 -2.99 3.82
C GLN A 230 4.97 -2.81 3.63
N LEU A 231 5.65 -2.28 4.66
CA LEU A 231 7.08 -1.99 4.61
C LEU A 231 7.94 -3.17 4.13
N GLY A 232 7.64 -4.39 4.58
CA GLY A 232 8.36 -5.60 4.16
C GLY A 232 8.22 -5.87 2.65
N GLU A 233 7.00 -5.74 2.14
CA GLU A 233 6.68 -5.99 0.73
C GLU A 233 7.26 -4.94 -0.20
N ILE A 234 7.09 -3.64 0.11
CA ILE A 234 7.68 -2.60 -0.74
C ILE A 234 9.21 -2.73 -0.77
N ARG A 235 9.84 -3.10 0.34
CA ARG A 235 11.29 -3.35 0.36
C ARG A 235 11.67 -4.53 -0.53
N ALA A 236 10.92 -5.63 -0.51
CA ALA A 236 11.15 -6.77 -1.38
C ALA A 236 11.02 -6.38 -2.87
N ILE A 237 9.97 -5.62 -3.21
CA ILE A 237 9.71 -5.14 -4.57
C ILE A 237 10.85 -4.23 -5.05
N LEU A 238 11.27 -3.26 -4.25
CA LEU A 238 12.38 -2.36 -4.60
C LEU A 238 13.71 -3.12 -4.74
N GLN A 239 13.90 -4.17 -3.94
CA GLN A 239 15.15 -4.94 -3.90
C GLN A 239 15.26 -5.98 -5.01
N THR A 240 14.14 -6.58 -5.43
CA THR A 240 14.12 -7.79 -6.28
C THR A 240 13.20 -7.70 -7.48
N GLY A 241 12.34 -6.67 -7.54
CA GLY A 241 11.28 -6.55 -8.53
C GLY A 241 10.08 -7.46 -8.27
N LYS A 242 10.06 -8.15 -7.13
CA LYS A 242 9.06 -9.15 -6.74
C LYS A 242 8.66 -8.97 -5.28
N TRP A 243 7.44 -9.38 -4.94
CA TRP A 243 6.98 -9.42 -3.54
C TRP A 243 7.73 -10.50 -2.75
N SER A 244 7.66 -10.44 -1.42
CA SER A 244 8.56 -11.21 -0.55
C SER A 244 8.40 -12.72 -0.68
N SER A 245 7.18 -13.21 -0.88
CA SER A 245 6.85 -14.63 -1.07
C SER A 245 6.81 -15.08 -2.53
N TYR A 246 7.40 -14.32 -3.45
CA TYR A 246 7.47 -14.71 -4.85
C TYR A 246 8.21 -16.05 -5.03
N GLY A 247 7.51 -17.03 -5.59
CA GLY A 247 8.03 -18.38 -5.80
C GLY A 247 7.84 -19.32 -4.62
N HIS A 248 7.27 -18.86 -3.51
CA HIS A 248 6.87 -19.74 -2.41
C HIS A 248 5.79 -20.73 -2.85
N ARG A 249 5.71 -21.86 -2.15
CA ARG A 249 4.68 -22.88 -2.37
C ARG A 249 3.70 -22.91 -1.21
N TYR A 250 2.43 -23.15 -1.54
CA TYR A 250 1.35 -23.27 -0.56
C TYR A 250 0.72 -24.68 -0.56
N GLU A 251 0.24 -25.14 0.59
CA GLU A 251 -0.51 -26.38 0.80
C GLU A 251 -1.79 -26.10 1.60
N LEU A 252 -2.93 -26.59 1.12
CA LEU A 252 -4.19 -26.55 1.84
C LEU A 252 -4.36 -27.81 2.69
N VAL A 253 -4.59 -27.63 3.99
CA VAL A 253 -4.87 -28.73 4.91
C VAL A 253 -6.28 -28.61 5.44
N LYS A 254 -7.10 -29.63 5.26
CA LYS A 254 -8.48 -29.69 5.77
C LYS A 254 -8.55 -30.59 6.99
N GLU A 255 -8.32 -30.01 8.15
CA GLU A 255 -8.41 -30.67 9.44
C GLU A 255 -9.12 -29.75 10.45
N ASN A 256 -9.97 -30.32 11.30
CA ASN A 256 -10.65 -29.57 12.36
C ASN A 256 -9.66 -29.37 13.50
N VAL A 257 -8.94 -28.25 13.46
CA VAL A 257 -7.94 -27.86 14.43
C VAL A 257 -8.20 -26.43 14.90
N SER A 258 -7.70 -26.09 16.08
CA SER A 258 -7.57 -24.71 16.50
C SER A 258 -6.46 -23.99 15.72
N TRP A 259 -6.44 -22.66 15.76
CA TRP A 259 -5.40 -21.84 15.16
C TRP A 259 -4.00 -22.19 15.69
N GLN A 260 -3.87 -22.43 17.00
CA GLN A 260 -2.57 -22.79 17.59
C GLN A 260 -2.11 -24.18 17.12
N GLU A 261 -3.02 -25.14 17.00
CA GLU A 261 -2.71 -26.46 16.45
C GLU A 261 -2.30 -26.35 14.97
N ALA A 262 -3.01 -25.56 14.16
CA ALA A 262 -2.63 -25.27 12.77
C ALA A 262 -1.23 -24.67 12.67
N PHE A 263 -0.90 -23.70 13.54
CA PHE A 263 0.41 -23.07 13.61
C PHE A 263 1.52 -24.10 13.93
N ASP A 264 1.32 -24.92 14.98
CA ASP A 264 2.27 -25.95 15.40
C ASP A 264 2.44 -27.04 14.33
N GLU A 265 1.35 -27.45 13.68
CA GLU A 265 1.36 -28.49 12.64
C GLU A 265 2.04 -28.03 11.35
N ALA A 266 1.83 -26.78 10.93
CA ALA A 266 2.51 -26.20 9.78
C ALA A 266 4.04 -26.24 9.98
N GLN A 267 4.51 -25.85 11.17
CA GLN A 267 5.92 -25.97 11.55
C GLN A 267 6.40 -27.43 11.56
N ALA A 268 5.60 -28.35 12.08
CA ALA A 268 5.94 -29.78 12.11
C ALA A 268 6.09 -30.40 10.70
N LYS A 269 5.41 -29.83 9.69
CA LYS A 269 5.53 -30.19 8.28
C LYS A 269 6.71 -29.52 7.56
N GLY A 270 7.45 -28.66 8.24
CA GLY A 270 8.61 -27.95 7.68
C GLY A 270 8.26 -26.71 6.87
N GLY A 271 7.01 -26.25 6.95
CA GLY A 271 6.60 -24.93 6.48
C GLY A 271 6.19 -24.05 7.65
N TYR A 272 5.30 -23.11 7.41
CA TYR A 272 4.70 -22.26 8.43
C TYR A 272 3.29 -21.88 8.03
N LEU A 273 2.49 -21.47 9.01
CA LEU A 273 1.14 -20.99 8.73
C LEU A 273 1.27 -19.74 7.83
N ALA A 274 0.56 -19.71 6.70
CA ALA A 274 0.82 -18.71 5.66
C ALA A 274 0.61 -17.28 6.16
N THR A 275 1.49 -16.38 5.76
CA THR A 275 1.21 -14.94 5.79
C THR A 275 0.52 -14.55 4.48
N ILE A 276 -0.24 -13.45 4.49
CA ILE A 276 -0.83 -12.89 3.27
C ILE A 276 -0.56 -11.39 3.29
N THR A 277 0.56 -10.96 2.72
CA THR A 277 1.10 -9.58 2.88
C THR A 277 0.89 -8.72 1.64
N CYS A 278 0.51 -9.31 0.50
CA CYS A 278 0.17 -8.60 -0.74
C CYS A 278 -0.97 -9.29 -1.52
N ASN A 279 -1.40 -8.64 -2.61
CA ASN A 279 -2.52 -9.12 -3.43
C ASN A 279 -2.12 -10.32 -4.27
N GLU A 280 -0.91 -10.29 -4.79
CA GLU A 280 -0.33 -11.34 -5.62
C GLU A 280 -0.24 -12.65 -4.82
N GLU A 281 0.13 -12.58 -3.54
CA GLU A 281 0.10 -13.73 -2.63
C GLU A 281 -1.33 -14.23 -2.35
N LEU A 282 -2.27 -13.32 -2.11
CA LEU A 282 -3.69 -13.67 -1.92
C LEU A 282 -4.26 -14.39 -3.14
N GLU A 283 -3.92 -13.92 -4.36
CA GLU A 283 -4.33 -14.53 -5.62
C GLU A 283 -3.78 -15.95 -5.78
N VAL A 284 -2.49 -16.18 -5.46
CA VAL A 284 -1.89 -17.53 -5.49
C VAL A 284 -2.66 -18.50 -4.58
N VAL A 285 -3.01 -18.07 -3.37
CA VAL A 285 -3.79 -18.89 -2.42
C VAL A 285 -5.22 -19.09 -2.89
N GLN A 286 -5.86 -18.06 -3.45
CA GLN A 286 -7.21 -18.17 -4.00
C GLN A 286 -7.27 -19.18 -5.15
N GLU A 287 -6.35 -19.08 -6.12
CA GLU A 287 -6.26 -20.02 -7.24
C GLU A 287 -6.06 -21.47 -6.77
N LEU A 288 -5.27 -21.67 -5.71
CA LEU A 288 -5.08 -22.99 -5.11
C LEU A 288 -6.39 -23.54 -4.53
N ILE A 289 -7.15 -22.73 -3.78
CA ILE A 289 -8.45 -23.10 -3.21
C ILE A 289 -9.44 -23.48 -4.31
N GLU A 290 -9.52 -22.69 -5.37
CA GLU A 290 -10.37 -22.95 -6.53
C GLU A 290 -9.99 -24.27 -7.22
N LYS A 291 -8.69 -24.45 -7.50
CA LYS A 291 -8.13 -25.63 -8.17
C LYS A 291 -8.38 -26.92 -7.39
N GLU A 292 -8.30 -26.87 -6.06
CA GLU A 292 -8.56 -28.02 -5.19
C GLU A 292 -10.05 -28.23 -4.87
N ASN A 293 -10.94 -27.36 -5.39
CA ASN A 293 -12.38 -27.36 -5.14
C ASN A 293 -12.72 -27.24 -3.64
N MET A 294 -12.02 -26.35 -2.94
CA MET A 294 -12.19 -26.12 -1.51
C MET A 294 -12.84 -24.76 -1.21
N THR A 295 -13.65 -24.22 -2.13
CA THR A 295 -14.35 -22.94 -1.95
C THR A 295 -15.39 -22.97 -0.83
N ASP A 296 -15.88 -24.15 -0.44
CA ASP A 296 -16.81 -24.31 0.70
C ASP A 296 -16.07 -24.50 2.05
N ASN A 297 -14.75 -24.27 2.07
CA ASN A 297 -13.89 -24.37 3.24
C ASN A 297 -13.36 -23.01 3.68
N SER A 298 -12.99 -22.90 4.95
CA SER A 298 -12.33 -21.73 5.55
C SER A 298 -10.97 -22.14 6.10
N PHE A 299 -9.96 -21.29 5.93
CA PHE A 299 -8.57 -21.66 6.22
C PHE A 299 -7.91 -20.67 7.16
N TYR A 300 -7.37 -21.15 8.29
CA TYR A 300 -6.54 -20.33 9.16
C TYR A 300 -5.24 -19.91 8.47
N ILE A 301 -4.80 -18.70 8.79
CA ILE A 301 -3.53 -18.09 8.38
C ILE A 301 -2.83 -17.45 9.59
N ALA A 302 -1.57 -17.05 9.45
CA ALA A 302 -0.73 -16.55 10.54
C ALA A 302 -1.08 -15.15 11.08
N PHE A 303 -2.29 -14.67 10.84
CA PHE A 303 -2.75 -13.39 11.34
C PHE A 303 -3.39 -13.51 12.72
N ARG A 304 -3.13 -12.53 13.58
CA ARG A 304 -3.80 -12.35 14.87
C ARG A 304 -4.35 -10.95 15.01
N LYS A 305 -5.63 -10.84 15.38
CA LYS A 305 -6.25 -9.57 15.76
C LYS A 305 -5.75 -9.10 17.12
N CYS A 306 -5.86 -7.80 17.36
CA CYS A 306 -5.51 -7.18 18.63
C CYS A 306 -6.25 -7.83 19.80
N GLU A 307 -5.48 -8.10 20.85
CA GLU A 307 -5.91 -8.85 22.01
C GLU A 307 -5.00 -8.59 23.20
N TRP A 308 -5.51 -8.88 24.39
CA TRP A 308 -4.70 -8.93 25.60
C TRP A 308 -4.09 -10.33 25.75
N VAL A 309 -2.75 -10.42 25.69
CA VAL A 309 -2.01 -11.64 25.98
C VAL A 309 -1.38 -11.49 27.36
N GLY A 310 -2.06 -12.03 28.38
CA GLY A 310 -1.69 -11.77 29.77
C GLY A 310 -1.92 -10.30 30.13
N ASP A 311 -0.84 -9.59 30.47
CA ASP A 311 -0.87 -8.16 30.84
C ASP A 311 -0.42 -7.24 29.69
N GLU A 312 -0.15 -7.78 28.50
CA GLU A 312 0.33 -7.04 27.33
C GLU A 312 -0.80 -6.91 26.30
N PHE A 313 -1.01 -5.69 25.78
CA PHE A 313 -1.92 -5.46 24.67
C PHE A 313 -1.16 -5.61 23.36
N MET A 314 -1.53 -6.62 22.59
CA MET A 314 -0.98 -6.91 21.28
C MET A 314 -1.84 -6.22 20.22
N ASN A 315 -1.21 -5.58 19.23
CA ASN A 315 -1.90 -5.04 18.06
C ASN A 315 -2.26 -6.16 17.07
N ASP A 316 -2.96 -5.78 16.00
CA ASP A 316 -3.13 -6.59 14.80
C ASP A 316 -1.74 -6.92 14.21
N ARG A 317 -1.49 -8.20 13.92
CA ARG A 317 -0.13 -8.67 13.63
C ARG A 317 -0.08 -9.95 12.79
N TRP A 318 0.97 -10.05 11.99
CA TRP A 318 1.44 -11.32 11.44
C TRP A 318 2.35 -12.03 12.45
N VAL A 319 2.13 -13.33 12.63
CA VAL A 319 2.97 -14.20 13.47
C VAL A 319 3.94 -14.93 12.56
N LEU A 320 5.20 -14.49 12.57
CA LEU A 320 6.24 -15.05 11.72
C LEU A 320 6.59 -16.50 12.11
N PRO A 321 7.28 -17.25 11.23
CA PRO A 321 7.70 -18.63 11.52
C PRO A 321 8.59 -18.75 12.77
N SER A 322 9.36 -17.70 13.09
CA SER A 322 10.18 -17.59 14.29
C SER A 322 9.36 -17.45 15.59
N GLY A 323 8.06 -17.15 15.48
CA GLY A 323 7.18 -16.74 16.57
C GLY A 323 7.24 -15.24 16.89
N GLU A 324 8.03 -14.47 16.14
CA GLU A 324 8.06 -13.01 16.22
C GLU A 324 6.79 -12.40 15.62
N ASN A 325 6.40 -11.22 16.09
CA ASN A 325 5.22 -10.52 15.60
C ASN A 325 5.62 -9.31 14.77
N VAL A 326 4.98 -9.11 13.63
CA VAL A 326 5.05 -7.88 12.85
C VAL A 326 3.71 -7.18 12.95
N ASN A 327 3.69 -6.04 13.63
CA ASN A 327 2.48 -5.22 13.75
C ASN A 327 2.07 -4.73 12.36
N THR A 328 0.77 -4.76 12.10
CA THR A 328 0.17 -4.20 10.88
C THR A 328 -0.95 -3.26 11.30
N TYR A 329 -0.84 -2.00 10.87
CA TYR A 329 -1.90 -0.99 11.01
C TYR A 329 -2.56 -0.62 9.70
N SER A 330 -2.18 -1.35 8.64
CA SER A 330 -2.53 -1.04 7.27
C SER A 330 -4.00 -0.67 7.15
N SER A 331 -4.26 0.46 6.49
CA SER A 331 -5.59 0.88 6.10
C SER A 331 -6.15 0.03 4.95
N TYR A 332 -5.40 -0.98 4.46
CA TYR A 332 -6.06 -2.16 3.92
C TYR A 332 -6.95 -2.73 5.02
N ASP A 333 -8.23 -2.39 4.88
CA ASP A 333 -9.37 -3.25 5.09
C ASP A 333 -9.12 -4.63 4.44
N TYR A 334 -8.17 -5.40 4.96
CA TYR A 334 -8.31 -6.86 4.96
C TYR A 334 -9.65 -7.23 5.58
N GLU A 335 -10.16 -6.39 6.50
CA GLU A 335 -11.48 -6.56 7.09
C GLU A 335 -12.59 -6.62 6.04
N TYR A 336 -12.47 -5.97 4.87
CA TYR A 336 -13.57 -5.84 3.91
C TYR A 336 -13.10 -5.57 2.48
N ARG A 337 -12.18 -6.39 1.94
CA ARG A 337 -12.17 -6.52 0.48
C ARG A 337 -13.61 -6.80 0.05
N ASN A 338 -14.10 -6.00 -0.88
CA ASN A 338 -15.50 -5.72 -1.11
C ASN A 338 -16.36 -6.97 -1.32
N ASP A 339 -16.88 -7.59 -0.24
CA ASP A 339 -17.95 -8.56 -0.36
C ASP A 339 -19.26 -7.79 -0.61
N PRO A 340 -19.85 -7.84 -1.83
CA PRO A 340 -21.19 -7.28 -2.05
C PRO A 340 -22.25 -8.05 -1.24
N ASP A 341 -21.93 -9.25 -0.77
CA ASP A 341 -22.69 -10.06 0.17
C ASP A 341 -22.21 -9.89 1.62
N TYR A 342 -21.39 -8.86 1.93
CA TYR A 342 -21.21 -8.37 3.30
C TYR A 342 -22.56 -7.86 3.78
N ASP A 343 -23.41 -8.80 4.15
CA ASP A 343 -24.66 -8.53 4.77
C ASP A 343 -24.29 -7.89 6.09
N SER A 344 -24.66 -6.63 6.25
CA SER A 344 -24.64 -5.99 7.56
C SER A 344 -25.41 -6.78 8.64
N SER A 345 -26.15 -7.85 8.28
CA SER A 345 -26.71 -8.86 9.19
C SER A 345 -25.73 -9.97 9.65
N PHE A 346 -24.56 -10.09 9.02
CA PHE A 346 -23.40 -10.79 9.60
C PHE A 346 -22.87 -10.03 10.84
N LYS A 347 -23.27 -8.76 11.02
CA LYS A 347 -23.27 -8.14 12.34
C LYS A 347 -24.35 -8.79 13.20
N GLU A 348 -23.90 -9.49 14.23
CA GLU A 348 -24.64 -9.88 15.46
C GLU A 348 -25.23 -11.29 15.62
N THR A 349 -24.93 -12.35 14.85
CA THR A 349 -25.67 -13.63 15.10
C THR A 349 -24.95 -14.97 15.29
N GLU A 350 -23.63 -15.13 15.20
CA GLU A 350 -23.04 -16.47 15.50
C GLU A 350 -21.80 -16.52 16.40
N TRP A 351 -20.96 -15.48 16.43
CA TRP A 351 -19.95 -15.26 17.46
C TRP A 351 -19.74 -13.77 17.63
N ASP A 352 -19.26 -13.35 18.80
CA ASP A 352 -18.90 -11.96 19.00
C ASP A 352 -17.66 -11.66 18.15
N VAL A 353 -17.77 -10.73 17.20
CA VAL A 353 -16.63 -10.28 16.37
C VAL A 353 -15.52 -9.71 17.26
N TYR A 354 -15.86 -9.24 18.47
CA TYR A 354 -14.87 -8.82 19.48
C TYR A 354 -14.08 -9.99 20.10
N ASP A 355 -14.58 -11.21 20.01
CA ASP A 355 -13.93 -12.44 20.52
C ASP A 355 -13.09 -13.16 19.44
N GLY A 356 -13.26 -12.84 18.16
CA GLY A 356 -12.47 -13.43 17.08
C GLY A 356 -11.04 -12.88 17.05
N LYS A 357 -10.04 -13.74 17.29
CA LYS A 357 -8.61 -13.37 17.38
C LYS A 357 -7.74 -13.96 16.28
N ALA A 358 -8.20 -15.02 15.62
CA ALA A 358 -7.45 -15.71 14.58
C ALA A 358 -7.89 -15.23 13.19
N GLY A 359 -6.93 -15.01 12.30
CA GLY A 359 -7.20 -14.75 10.89
C GLY A 359 -7.68 -16.01 10.16
N LEU A 360 -8.79 -15.87 9.44
CA LEU A 360 -9.45 -16.94 8.71
C LEU A 360 -9.79 -16.47 7.30
N LEU A 361 -9.24 -17.13 6.29
CA LEU A 361 -9.61 -16.92 4.90
C LEU A 361 -10.95 -17.62 4.60
N MET A 362 -11.88 -16.89 3.99
CA MET A 362 -13.16 -17.42 3.53
C MET A 362 -13.42 -17.00 2.09
N TYR A 363 -13.98 -17.93 1.32
CA TYR A 363 -14.32 -17.70 -0.08
C TYR A 363 -15.74 -17.16 -0.18
N GLY A 364 -15.93 -15.99 -0.79
CA GLY A 364 -17.24 -15.40 -1.07
C GLY A 364 -17.46 -15.16 -2.57
N SER A 365 -18.44 -14.32 -2.92
CA SER A 365 -18.90 -14.17 -4.31
C SER A 365 -17.92 -13.44 -5.23
N SER A 366 -17.03 -12.61 -4.68
CA SER A 366 -16.02 -11.85 -5.43
C SER A 366 -14.57 -12.26 -5.12
N GLY A 367 -14.36 -13.40 -4.46
CA GLY A 367 -13.03 -13.94 -4.18
C GLY A 367 -12.82 -14.28 -2.71
N LEU A 368 -11.55 -14.26 -2.30
CA LEU A 368 -11.09 -14.62 -0.97
C LEU A 368 -11.05 -13.40 -0.04
N TYR A 369 -11.55 -13.57 1.19
CA TYR A 369 -11.64 -12.50 2.19
C TYR A 369 -11.04 -12.95 3.52
N LEU A 370 -10.46 -11.99 4.26
CA LEU A 370 -9.99 -12.23 5.62
C LEU A 370 -11.10 -11.93 6.64
N TYR A 371 -11.41 -12.90 7.48
CA TYR A 371 -12.30 -12.76 8.62
C TYR A 371 -11.56 -13.03 9.92
N PHE A 372 -12.17 -12.61 11.03
CA PHE A 372 -11.69 -12.93 12.37
C PHE A 372 -12.59 -13.97 13.04
N ALA A 373 -11.96 -15.05 13.49
CA ALA A 373 -12.62 -16.19 14.08
C ALA A 373 -12.07 -16.48 15.49
N PRO A 374 -12.84 -17.17 16.34
CA PRO A 374 -12.31 -17.80 17.54
C PRO A 374 -11.13 -18.72 17.20
N ASP A 375 -10.25 -18.95 18.19
CA ASP A 375 -9.12 -19.87 18.04
C ASP A 375 -9.55 -21.27 17.61
N ASP A 376 -10.70 -21.77 18.09
CA ASP A 376 -11.34 -22.98 17.59
C ASP A 376 -12.76 -22.65 17.10
N ILE A 377 -12.87 -22.31 15.81
CA ILE A 377 -14.16 -21.98 15.18
C ILE A 377 -15.04 -23.21 15.03
N ALA A 378 -14.48 -24.41 14.86
CA ALA A 378 -15.26 -25.64 14.71
C ALA A 378 -15.94 -26.05 16.02
N GLU A 379 -15.29 -25.82 17.17
CA GLU A 379 -15.87 -25.98 18.50
C GLU A 379 -16.91 -24.90 18.79
N SER A 380 -16.57 -23.64 18.51
CA SER A 380 -17.42 -22.48 18.82
C SER A 380 -18.67 -22.44 17.96
N VAL A 381 -18.57 -22.87 16.70
CA VAL A 381 -19.60 -22.73 15.68
C VAL A 381 -19.70 -24.04 14.87
N PRO A 382 -20.53 -25.00 15.32
CA PRO A 382 -20.55 -26.36 14.78
C PRO A 382 -20.82 -26.49 13.26
N LYS A 383 -21.31 -25.46 12.57
CA LYS A 383 -21.50 -25.46 11.11
C LYS A 383 -20.17 -25.49 10.35
N TYR A 384 -19.09 -25.00 10.95
CA TYR A 384 -17.74 -25.00 10.38
C TYR A 384 -17.03 -26.33 10.57
N LYS A 385 -17.60 -27.24 11.35
CA LYS A 385 -17.05 -28.58 11.51
C LYS A 385 -16.99 -29.29 10.15
N ASP A 386 -15.83 -29.87 9.84
CA ASP A 386 -15.50 -30.51 8.56
C ASP A 386 -15.42 -29.52 7.37
N HIS A 387 -15.45 -28.22 7.65
CA HIS A 387 -15.28 -27.12 6.69
C HIS A 387 -14.12 -26.19 7.05
N VAL A 388 -13.33 -26.52 8.07
CA VAL A 388 -12.15 -25.74 8.49
C VAL A 388 -10.87 -26.44 8.07
N GLY A 389 -9.84 -25.62 7.87
CA GLY A 389 -8.49 -26.02 7.55
C GLY A 389 -7.49 -24.92 7.85
N TYR A 390 -6.31 -25.03 7.28
CA TYR A 390 -5.26 -24.02 7.33
C TYR A 390 -4.38 -24.04 6.08
N VAL A 391 -3.72 -22.92 5.80
CA VAL A 391 -2.79 -22.78 4.67
C VAL A 391 -1.36 -22.87 5.20
N ILE A 392 -0.56 -23.78 4.66
CA ILE A 392 0.88 -23.86 4.94
C ILE A 392 1.62 -23.19 3.78
N GLU A 393 2.57 -22.34 4.11
CA GLU A 393 3.52 -21.72 3.20
C GLU A 393 4.92 -22.33 3.39
N TYR A 394 5.68 -22.40 2.30
CA TYR A 394 7.03 -22.95 2.25
C TYR A 394 7.94 -22.03 1.42
N ASP A 395 9.05 -21.57 2.03
CA ASP A 395 10.18 -20.96 1.32
C ASP A 395 10.76 -22.00 0.34
N GLU A 396 10.85 -21.70 -0.96
CA GLU A 396 11.50 -22.58 -1.96
C GLU A 396 12.81 -22.00 -2.52
#